data_AF-A0A377D6G0-F1
#
_entry.id   AF-A0A377D6G0-F1
#
_cell.length_a   1.000
_cell.length_b   1.000
_cell.length_c   1.000
_cell.angle_alpha   90.00
_cell.angle_beta   90.00
_cell.angle_gamma   90.00
#
_symmetry.space_group_name_H-M   'P 1'
#
loop_
_entity.id
_entity.type
_entity.pdbx_description
1 polymer ?
#
loop_
_entity_poly.entity_id
_entity_poly.type
_entity_poly.pdbx_seq_one_letter_code
_entity_poly.pdbx_strand_id
1 'polypeptide(L)'
;MGEYYKGGARAQVVQKVEKQLFELYKNPELKVKPKELEQRGGAYYSDAACEVINAIYNDKQAEHYVNIPHHGHIDNIPADWAVEMTCTLGRDGATPHPRITHSMIK
;
A
#
# COMPACT_ATOMS: atom_id res chain seq x y z
N MET A 1 10.00 -14.23 -23.11
CA MET A 1 9.32 -13.71 -24.31
C MET A 1 7.82 -13.60 -24.04
N GLY A 2 7.43 -12.83 -23.00
CA GLY A 2 6.07 -12.83 -22.44
C GLY A 2 5.51 -11.41 -22.33
N GLU A 3 4.22 -11.27 -22.62
CA GLU A 3 3.32 -10.10 -22.47
C GLU A 3 3.67 -8.78 -23.18
N TYR A 4 4.94 -8.45 -23.44
CA TYR A 4 5.35 -7.21 -24.14
C TYR A 4 4.72 -7.03 -25.53
N TYR A 5 4.32 -8.13 -26.20
CA TYR A 5 3.79 -8.12 -27.56
C TYR A 5 2.24 -8.08 -27.63
N LYS A 6 1.52 -8.12 -26.51
CA LYS A 6 0.03 -8.17 -26.51
C LYS A 6 -0.65 -6.90 -26.01
N GLY A 7 0.08 -5.99 -25.37
CA GLY A 7 -0.42 -4.70 -24.88
C GLY A 7 0.78 -3.90 -24.39
N GLY A 8 0.86 -2.63 -24.78
CA GLY A 8 2.03 -1.77 -24.51
C GLY A 8 2.42 -1.70 -23.02
N ALA A 9 3.59 -1.13 -22.75
CA ALA A 9 4.13 -1.07 -21.39
C ALA A 9 3.10 -0.54 -20.38
N ARG A 10 3.08 -1.07 -19.14
CA ARG A 10 2.12 -0.65 -18.10
C ARG A 10 2.05 0.87 -17.95
N ALA A 11 3.19 1.55 -18.04
CA ALA A 11 3.27 3.01 -18.02
C ALA A 11 2.46 3.68 -19.15
N GLN A 12 2.49 3.14 -20.38
CA GLN A 12 1.70 3.67 -21.50
C GLN A 12 0.20 3.45 -21.28
N VAL A 13 -0.19 2.33 -20.66
CA VAL A 13 -1.59 2.07 -20.28
C VAL A 13 -2.04 3.08 -19.23
N VAL A 14 -1.26 3.27 -18.16
CA VAL A 14 -1.57 4.22 -17.08
C VAL A 14 -1.62 5.66 -17.61
N GLN A 15 -0.69 6.06 -18.49
CA GLN A 15 -0.70 7.40 -19.08
C GLN A 15 -1.99 7.70 -19.86
N LYS A 16 -2.53 6.71 -20.61
CA LYS A 16 -3.81 6.86 -21.31
C LYS A 16 -4.97 7.00 -20.33
N VAL A 17 -5.01 6.17 -19.28
CA VAL A 17 -6.04 6.23 -18.22
C VAL A 17 -5.99 7.58 -17.49
N GLU A 18 -4.80 8.07 -17.13
CA GLU A 18 -4.63 9.36 -16.47
C GLU A 18 -5.09 10.52 -17.36
N LYS A 19 -4.79 10.49 -18.66
CA LYS A 19 -5.28 11.51 -19.60
C LYS A 19 -6.81 11.55 -19.64
N GLN A 20 -7.47 10.39 -19.64
CA GLN A 20 -8.94 10.30 -19.61
C GLN A 20 -9.50 10.83 -18.29
N LEU A 21 -8.89 10.46 -17.16
CA LEU A 21 -9.27 10.94 -15.83
C LEU A 21 -9.15 12.46 -15.72
N PHE A 22 -8.06 13.05 -16.21
CA PHE A 22 -7.89 14.50 -16.19
C PHE A 22 -8.96 15.23 -17.01
N GLU A 23 -9.40 14.67 -18.14
CA GLU A 23 -10.50 15.26 -18.90
C GLU A 23 -11.82 15.19 -18.13
N LEU A 24 -12.12 14.06 -17.48
CA LEU A 24 -13.31 13.90 -16.64
C LEU A 24 -13.30 14.89 -15.46
N TYR A 25 -12.15 15.06 -14.80
CA TYR A 25 -12.00 15.95 -13.65
C TYR A 25 -12.07 17.45 -13.99
N LYS A 26 -12.07 17.84 -15.27
CA LYS A 26 -12.36 19.23 -15.65
C LYS A 26 -13.80 19.64 -15.41
N ASN A 27 -14.73 18.68 -15.33
CA ASN A 27 -16.13 18.96 -15.08
C ASN A 27 -16.35 19.22 -13.56
N PRO A 28 -16.68 20.46 -13.15
CA PRO A 28 -16.90 20.78 -11.74
C PRO A 28 -18.15 20.11 -11.15
N GLU A 29 -19.10 19.67 -11.99
CA GLU A 29 -20.31 18.97 -11.54
C GLU A 29 -20.10 17.45 -11.35
N LEU A 30 -18.88 16.94 -11.58
CA LEU A 30 -18.55 15.54 -11.35
C LEU A 30 -18.57 15.23 -9.85
N LYS A 31 -19.61 14.52 -9.39
CA LYS A 31 -19.86 14.19 -7.98
C LYS A 31 -19.67 12.70 -7.64
N VAL A 32 -19.21 11.91 -8.60
CA VAL A 32 -19.02 10.45 -8.46
C VAL A 32 -17.63 10.07 -8.89
N LYS A 33 -17.04 9.12 -8.15
CA LYS A 33 -15.72 8.56 -8.46
C LYS A 33 -15.75 7.93 -9.86
N PRO A 34 -14.91 8.39 -10.81
CA PRO A 34 -14.82 7.79 -12.13
C PRO A 34 -14.43 6.32 -12.05
N LYS A 35 -15.10 5.47 -12.84
CA LYS A 35 -14.82 4.02 -12.88
C LYS A 35 -13.42 3.74 -13.45
N GLU A 36 -12.94 4.60 -14.33
CA GLU A 36 -11.61 4.55 -14.94
C GLU A 36 -10.50 4.59 -13.88
N LEU A 37 -10.75 5.19 -12.72
CA LEU A 37 -9.78 5.27 -11.63
C LEU A 37 -9.39 3.88 -11.10
N GLU A 38 -10.31 2.92 -11.17
CA GLU A 38 -10.07 1.53 -10.73
C GLU A 38 -9.03 0.82 -11.61
N GLN A 39 -8.80 1.30 -12.84
CA GLN A 39 -7.81 0.75 -13.77
C GLN A 39 -6.36 1.13 -13.41
N ARG A 40 -6.12 2.05 -12.45
CA ARG A 40 -4.77 2.47 -12.03
C ARG A 40 -4.03 1.43 -11.20
N GLY A 41 -4.69 0.37 -10.72
CA GLY A 41 -4.03 -0.75 -10.03
C GLY A 41 -3.63 -0.45 -8.58
N GLY A 42 -4.30 0.51 -7.93
CA GLY A 42 -4.09 0.87 -6.51
C GLY A 42 -5.40 0.95 -5.73
N ALA A 43 -6.38 0.11 -6.08
CA ALA A 43 -7.63 0.03 -5.34
C ALA A 43 -7.35 -0.29 -3.86
N TYR A 44 -8.18 0.26 -2.96
CA TYR A 44 -8.09 0.11 -1.50
C TYR A 44 -6.88 0.75 -0.80
N TYR A 45 -5.91 1.31 -1.54
CA TYR A 45 -4.78 2.00 -0.90
C TYR A 45 -5.24 3.17 0.00
N SER A 46 -6.27 3.91 -0.42
CA SER A 46 -6.86 4.99 0.39
C SER A 46 -7.43 4.49 1.72
N ASP A 47 -8.08 3.33 1.70
CA ASP A 47 -8.72 2.78 2.90
C ASP A 47 -7.66 2.27 3.88
N ALA A 48 -6.63 1.59 3.36
CA ALA A 48 -5.47 1.17 4.14
C ALA A 48 -4.75 2.36 4.78
N ALA A 49 -4.51 3.44 4.01
CA ALA A 49 -3.87 4.65 4.52
C ALA A 49 -4.73 5.34 5.61
N CYS A 50 -6.03 5.50 5.38
CA CYS A 50 -6.95 6.08 6.34
C CYS A 50 -7.02 5.25 7.63
N GLU A 51 -7.07 3.92 7.55
CA GLU A 51 -7.11 3.07 8.74
C GLU A 51 -5.80 3.09 9.53
N VAL A 52 -4.64 3.16 8.87
CA VAL A 52 -3.34 3.33 9.55
C VAL A 52 -3.33 4.66 10.33
N ILE A 53 -3.76 5.76 9.71
CA ILE A 53 -3.84 7.08 10.36
C ILE A 53 -4.83 7.02 11.54
N ASN A 54 -5.99 6.40 11.33
CA ASN A 54 -7.02 6.21 12.34
C ASN A 54 -6.51 5.40 13.54
N ALA A 55 -5.77 4.32 13.29
CA ALA A 55 -5.20 3.46 14.33
C ALA A 55 -4.18 4.19 15.20
N ILE A 56 -3.30 4.98 14.57
CA ILE A 56 -2.30 5.79 15.28
C ILE A 56 -2.99 6.90 16.08
N TYR A 57 -3.88 7.66 15.46
CA TYR A 57 -4.51 8.82 16.08
C TYR A 57 -5.43 8.43 17.26
N ASN A 58 -6.23 7.38 17.09
CA ASN A 58 -7.20 6.94 18.09
C ASN A 58 -6.69 5.79 18.98
N ASP A 59 -5.41 5.46 18.90
CA ASP A 59 -4.79 4.37 19.66
C ASP A 59 -5.58 3.04 19.57
N LYS A 60 -6.02 2.67 18.37
CA LYS A 60 -6.94 1.53 18.18
C LYS A 60 -6.31 0.18 18.52
N GLN A 61 -4.98 0.12 18.65
CA GLN A 61 -4.22 -1.12 18.84
C GLN A 61 -4.60 -2.16 17.77
N ALA A 62 -4.70 -1.70 16.52
CA ALA A 62 -5.20 -2.48 15.40
C ALA A 62 -4.05 -3.14 14.62
N GLU A 63 -4.29 -4.33 14.07
CA GLU A 63 -3.30 -5.02 13.23
C GLU A 63 -3.26 -4.46 11.81
N HIS A 64 -2.05 -4.12 11.35
CA HIS A 64 -1.80 -3.65 9.99
C HIS A 64 -0.51 -4.23 9.44
N TYR A 65 -0.47 -4.48 8.13
CA TYR A 65 0.76 -4.81 7.42
C TYR A 65 1.43 -3.51 7.00
N VAL A 66 2.62 -3.25 7.55
CA VAL A 66 3.35 -1.99 7.31
C VAL A 66 4.83 -2.27 7.12
N ASN A 67 5.49 -1.36 6.40
CA ASN A 67 6.93 -1.38 6.22
C ASN A 67 7.60 -0.66 7.40
N ILE A 68 8.48 -1.35 8.12
CA ILE A 68 9.18 -0.82 9.29
C ILE A 68 10.66 -1.24 9.29
N PRO A 69 11.56 -0.47 9.91
CA PRO A 69 12.86 -0.99 10.31
C PRO A 69 12.66 -2.07 11.38
N HIS A 70 13.12 -3.30 11.14
CA HIS A 70 12.78 -4.41 12.04
C HIS A 70 13.67 -4.51 13.29
N HIS A 71 14.86 -3.90 13.25
CA HIS A 71 15.80 -3.83 14.38
C HIS A 71 16.10 -5.18 15.05
N GLY A 72 16.16 -6.25 14.26
CA GLY A 72 16.45 -7.60 14.76
C GLY A 72 15.25 -8.35 15.34
N HIS A 73 14.01 -7.88 15.13
CA HIS A 73 12.81 -8.65 15.49
C HIS A 73 12.72 -9.99 14.76
N ILE A 74 13.29 -10.07 13.56
CA ILE A 74 13.44 -11.31 12.80
C ILE A 74 14.89 -11.78 12.93
N ASP A 75 15.09 -12.94 13.53
CA ASP A 75 16.39 -13.42 14.03
C ASP A 75 17.37 -13.88 12.93
N ASN A 76 16.89 -14.12 11.71
CA ASN A 76 17.64 -14.74 10.63
C ASN A 76 17.86 -13.84 9.40
N ILE A 77 17.61 -12.52 9.53
CA ILE A 77 17.90 -11.50 8.52
C ILE A 77 18.61 -10.28 9.16
N PRO A 78 19.39 -9.48 8.39
CA PRO A 78 20.15 -8.36 8.95
C PRO A 78 19.26 -7.29 9.60
N ALA A 79 19.59 -6.89 10.84
CA ALA A 79 18.79 -6.01 11.70
C ALA A 79 18.51 -4.60 11.14
N ASP A 80 19.31 -4.14 10.18
CA ASP A 80 19.23 -2.84 9.52
C ASP A 80 18.31 -2.83 8.30
N TRP A 81 17.68 -3.96 7.97
CA TRP A 81 16.73 -4.04 6.87
C TRP A 81 15.36 -3.44 7.22
N ALA A 82 14.65 -3.00 6.19
CA ALA A 82 13.22 -2.74 6.28
C ALA A 82 12.45 -4.01 5.89
N VAL A 83 11.35 -4.28 6.59
CA VAL A 83 10.47 -5.42 6.31
C VAL A 83 9.02 -4.96 6.27
N GLU A 84 8.22 -5.60 5.43
CA GLU A 84 6.77 -5.52 5.51
C GLU A 84 6.26 -6.68 6.36
N MET A 85 5.66 -6.36 7.52
CA MET A 85 5.15 -7.38 8.41
C MET A 85 3.92 -6.91 9.18
N THR A 86 3.19 -7.85 9.78
CA THR A 86 2.08 -7.55 10.67
C THR A 86 2.59 -6.83 11.92
N CYS A 87 2.04 -5.66 12.18
CA CYS A 87 2.32 -4.85 13.36
C CYS A 87 1.01 -4.46 14.05
N THR A 88 1.07 -4.27 15.35
CA THR A 88 0.04 -3.57 16.11
C THR A 88 0.31 -2.07 16.01
N LEU A 89 -0.66 -1.32 15.48
CA LEU A 89 -0.62 0.13 15.37
C LEU A 89 -1.42 0.80 16.48
N GLY A 90 -0.78 1.71 17.19
CA GLY A 90 -1.39 2.59 18.18
C GLY A 90 -0.68 3.94 18.25
N ARG A 91 -0.88 4.67 19.34
CA ARG A 91 -0.35 6.03 19.50
C ARG A 91 1.17 6.13 19.45
N ASP A 92 1.85 5.06 19.83
CA ASP A 92 3.32 4.95 19.84
C ASP A 92 3.88 4.48 18.47
N GLY A 93 3.02 4.32 17.47
CA GLY A 93 3.36 3.86 16.14
C GLY A 93 3.23 2.35 15.97
N ALA A 94 4.12 1.78 15.16
CA ALA A 94 4.09 0.36 14.79
C ALA A 94 4.95 -0.49 15.71
N THR A 95 4.32 -1.48 16.35
CA THR A 95 5.02 -2.52 17.12
C THR A 95 4.91 -3.85 16.36
N PRO A 96 6.03 -4.50 16.02
CA PRO A 96 6.01 -5.80 15.35
C PRO A 96 5.18 -6.84 16.13
N HIS A 97 4.35 -7.61 15.43
CA HIS A 97 3.56 -8.64 16.08
C HIS A 97 4.48 -9.81 16.55
N PRO A 98 4.35 -10.33 17.78
CA PRO A 98 5.21 -11.39 18.33
C PRO A 98 5.13 -12.76 17.63
N ARG A 99 4.31 -12.87 16.58
CA ARG A 99 4.12 -14.13 15.82
C ARG A 99 5.20 -14.35 14.77
N ILE A 100 5.90 -13.29 14.39
CA ILE A 100 6.87 -13.31 13.30
C ILE A 100 8.22 -12.94 13.89
N THR A 101 9.00 -13.97 14.22
CA THR A 101 10.37 -13.83 14.76
C THR A 101 11.42 -14.51 13.88
N HIS A 102 11.01 -15.21 12.82
CA HIS A 102 11.88 -15.99 11.93
C HIS A 102 11.34 -15.93 10.48
N SER A 103 12.18 -15.58 9.51
CA SER A 103 11.81 -15.58 8.09
C SER A 103 11.84 -16.99 7.50
N MET A 104 10.88 -17.33 6.64
CA MET A 104 10.91 -18.58 5.85
C MET A 104 11.64 -18.44 4.50
N ILE A 105 12.00 -17.21 4.12
CA ILE A 105 12.73 -16.91 2.88
C ILE A 105 14.22 -16.79 3.26
N LYS A 106 15.04 -17.66 2.67
CA LYS A 106 16.51 -17.66 2.78
C LYS A 106 17.14 -16.89 1.63
#